data_AF-L1I711-F1
#
_entry.id   AF-L1I711-F1
#
_cell.length_a   1.000
_cell.length_b   1.000
_cell.length_c   1.000
_cell.angle_alpha   90.00
_cell.angle_beta   90.00
_cell.angle_gamma   90.00
#
_symmetry.space_group_name_H-M   'P 1'
#
loop_
_entity.id
_entity.type
_entity.pdbx_description
1 polymer ?
#
loop_
_entity_poly.entity_id
_entity_poly.type
_entity_poly.pdbx_seq_one_letter_code
_entity_poly.pdbx_strand_id
1 'polypeptide(L)'
;MTFIQQLQLFEQYAIILGCIACNQGIVASERTDCACLPGYTGADCTACPAGWYKELYGDSPCIQCPAGLFQPSTGSSVCRSCGINQYSGVAALSCTPCPANTISNESNPSIYGCVCKMGYGALDPNQCSLCVPGKYKSSNALELCTDCPSNRVSPYGSTTQFHCVCRAGYYRDSNFYCQPCPLGLWKESDGDAECTACPIHSTTLVKGGAAISACQCEPGYFEADAQVCSPCPSSFYNPDYNVSLCRRCPDFSYSPVASKEITSCQCYRGYGWNGTACVECPAGSYKSYMGVGSCVPCPEGSTSLPANSDVLKCYCKPGYTGNNGAVCTPCDYNTYKPEPYSGLCSACPPHMVTAGRGSIDVSQCVCDVGYYYKTSDRVCVPCGIGTYRDSLGLASCITCPNNQSTVGQAAASVADCVCGAGFTGKDGEACQACMPGSFRSSSDSEPLKNINYASLFAPSGSIPAIAPRYRTVDAVFVFDVVFPSSIPQGMKLLEFGGSDVGVWIGVVSVGGAWVMRARAGDGSQTITSGVSYTGLAYAEMPR
;
A
#
# COMPACT_ATOMS: atom_id res chain seq x y z
N MET A 1 -95.14 67.10 -18.09
CA MET A 1 -96.37 66.42 -18.57
C MET A 1 -96.41 65.07 -17.90
N THR A 2 -97.32 64.70 -17.02
CA THR A 2 -98.60 65.28 -16.58
C THR A 2 -99.00 64.51 -15.31
N PHE A 3 -99.03 65.17 -14.15
CA PHE A 3 -100.04 65.06 -13.08
C PHE A 3 -99.61 65.97 -11.90
N ILE A 4 -99.31 67.23 -12.23
CA ILE A 4 -99.49 68.33 -11.28
C ILE A 4 -100.98 68.69 -11.40
N GLN A 5 -101.64 68.93 -10.27
CA GLN A 5 -103.08 69.24 -10.09
C GLN A 5 -104.02 68.04 -9.97
N GLN A 6 -104.06 67.40 -8.80
CA GLN A 6 -105.31 66.94 -8.16
C GLN A 6 -105.04 66.57 -6.69
N LEU A 7 -104.78 67.56 -5.82
CA LEU A 7 -104.94 67.44 -4.36
C LEU A 7 -104.93 68.84 -3.71
N GLN A 8 -105.70 69.76 -4.28
CA GLN A 8 -106.27 70.89 -3.55
C GLN A 8 -107.79 70.64 -3.55
N LEU A 9 -108.27 69.97 -2.50
CA LEU A 9 -109.68 69.84 -2.07
C LEU A 9 -109.76 68.68 -1.04
N PHE A 10 -109.06 68.81 0.09
CA PHE A 10 -109.30 68.03 1.32
C PHE A 10 -108.94 68.86 2.56
N GLU A 11 -109.13 70.18 2.48
CA GLU A 11 -109.32 71.02 3.67
C GLU A 11 -110.82 71.23 3.85
N GLN A 12 -111.29 71.11 5.09
CA GLN A 12 -112.70 71.12 5.52
C GLN A 12 -113.42 69.77 5.41
N TYR A 13 -113.06 68.79 6.24
CA TYR A 13 -113.98 67.86 6.94
C TYR A 13 -113.16 66.84 7.76
N ALA A 14 -112.45 67.33 8.78
CA ALA A 14 -111.86 66.48 9.83
C ALA A 14 -111.70 67.29 11.12
N ILE A 15 -112.82 67.83 11.61
CA ILE A 15 -112.97 68.25 13.00
C ILE A 15 -114.09 67.38 13.55
N ILE A 16 -113.87 66.83 14.75
CA ILE A 16 -114.75 65.92 15.51
C ILE A 16 -114.48 64.43 15.23
N LEU A 17 -113.35 63.94 15.76
CA LEU A 17 -113.24 62.75 16.62
C LEU A 17 -111.83 62.72 17.24
N GLY A 18 -111.71 63.22 18.48
CA GLY A 18 -110.92 62.55 19.52
C GLY A 18 -109.39 62.65 19.62
N CYS A 19 -108.61 63.27 18.73
CA CYS A 19 -107.17 63.43 18.95
C CYS A 19 -106.80 64.86 19.40
N ILE A 20 -106.33 65.01 20.66
CA ILE A 20 -105.69 66.24 21.14
C ILE A 20 -104.28 66.31 20.54
N ALA A 21 -103.89 67.46 20.00
CA ALA A 21 -102.53 67.69 19.52
C ALA A 21 -101.55 67.72 20.70
N CYS A 22 -100.75 66.68 20.87
CA CYS A 22 -99.59 66.73 21.75
C CYS A 22 -98.44 67.47 21.01
N ASN A 23 -97.57 68.21 21.72
CA ASN A 23 -96.46 68.98 21.13
C ASN A 23 -95.43 68.09 20.40
N GLN A 24 -94.55 68.69 19.58
CA GLN A 24 -93.53 68.03 18.75
C GLN A 24 -92.94 66.78 19.43
N GLY A 25 -93.15 65.61 18.82
CA GLY A 25 -92.61 64.37 19.34
C GLY A 25 -93.58 63.51 20.15
N ILE A 26 -94.88 63.44 19.87
CA ILE A 26 -95.84 62.59 20.62
C ILE A 26 -96.89 61.90 19.70
N VAL A 27 -97.35 60.67 20.04
CA VAL A 27 -98.60 60.03 19.51
C VAL A 27 -99.53 59.65 20.65
N ALA A 28 -100.85 59.74 20.43
CA ALA A 28 -101.89 59.33 21.38
C ALA A 28 -102.81 58.28 20.74
N SER A 29 -103.04 57.15 21.41
CA SER A 29 -104.07 56.18 21.02
C SER A 29 -105.42 56.40 21.74
N GLU A 30 -105.45 56.99 22.94
CA GLU A 30 -106.66 57.56 23.59
C GLU A 30 -106.30 58.70 24.59
N ARG A 31 -107.31 59.46 25.01
CA ARG A 31 -107.31 60.89 25.41
C ARG A 31 -106.56 61.31 26.70
N THR A 32 -105.72 60.48 27.31
CA THR A 32 -104.92 60.90 28.50
C THR A 32 -103.45 60.44 28.53
N ASP A 33 -102.98 59.69 27.54
CA ASP A 33 -101.62 59.14 27.55
C ASP A 33 -100.78 59.78 26.42
N CYS A 34 -100.35 61.04 26.58
CA CYS A 34 -99.33 61.60 25.68
C CYS A 34 -98.00 60.88 25.96
N ALA A 35 -97.49 60.12 24.99
CA ALA A 35 -96.24 59.38 25.09
C ALA A 35 -95.19 59.95 24.11
N CYS A 36 -93.97 60.24 24.58
CA CYS A 36 -92.94 60.75 23.67
C CYS A 36 -92.61 59.76 22.57
N LEU A 37 -92.36 60.28 21.36
CA LEU A 37 -91.88 59.53 20.21
C LEU A 37 -90.54 58.87 20.54
N PRO A 38 -90.22 57.77 19.84
CA PRO A 38 -88.88 57.24 19.79
C PRO A 38 -87.86 58.36 19.54
N GLY A 39 -86.81 58.42 20.37
CA GLY A 39 -85.79 59.46 20.38
C GLY A 39 -86.05 60.67 21.28
N TYR A 40 -87.15 60.72 22.05
CA TYR A 40 -87.48 61.83 22.96
C TYR A 40 -87.88 61.32 24.37
N THR A 41 -87.54 62.04 25.45
CA THR A 41 -87.72 61.58 26.85
C THR A 41 -88.24 62.69 27.80
N GLY A 42 -88.84 62.28 28.92
CA GLY A 42 -89.36 63.16 29.97
C GLY A 42 -90.70 63.83 29.62
N ALA A 43 -91.30 64.51 30.60
CA ALA A 43 -92.63 65.11 30.47
C ALA A 43 -92.77 66.15 29.34
N ASP A 44 -91.67 66.80 28.96
CA ASP A 44 -91.61 67.78 27.87
C ASP A 44 -91.12 67.18 26.53
N CYS A 45 -90.95 65.86 26.45
CA CYS A 45 -90.40 65.15 25.29
C CYS A 45 -89.14 65.80 24.73
N THR A 46 -88.11 65.88 25.56
CA THR A 46 -86.79 66.41 25.18
C THR A 46 -86.05 65.42 24.28
N ALA A 47 -85.44 65.91 23.20
CA ALA A 47 -84.70 65.07 22.26
C ALA A 47 -83.52 64.38 22.96
N CYS A 48 -83.34 63.08 22.72
CA CYS A 48 -82.18 62.36 23.21
C CYS A 48 -80.89 63.04 22.70
N PRO A 49 -79.91 63.32 23.58
CA PRO A 49 -78.65 63.92 23.16
C PRO A 49 -77.90 63.00 22.20
N ALA A 50 -77.02 63.55 21.36
CA ALA A 50 -76.20 62.75 20.46
C ALA A 50 -75.39 61.71 21.27
N GLY A 51 -75.23 60.50 20.73
CA GLY A 51 -74.70 59.33 21.44
C GLY A 51 -75.73 58.56 22.27
N TRP A 52 -77.00 58.99 22.29
CA TRP A 52 -78.10 58.35 23.01
C TRP A 52 -79.30 58.11 22.08
N TYR A 53 -80.13 57.14 22.42
CA TYR A 53 -81.30 56.75 21.63
C TYR A 53 -82.46 56.28 22.50
N LYS A 54 -83.63 56.11 21.88
CA LYS A 54 -84.80 55.48 22.50
C LYS A 54 -85.72 54.90 21.44
N GLU A 55 -85.90 53.57 21.44
CA GLU A 55 -86.67 52.86 20.40
C GLU A 55 -88.19 52.90 20.59
N LEU A 56 -88.64 52.95 21.84
CA LEU A 56 -90.06 52.81 22.19
C LEU A 56 -90.69 54.15 22.55
N TYR A 57 -92.00 54.23 22.34
CA TYR A 57 -92.84 55.34 22.79
C TYR A 57 -92.92 55.40 24.33
N GLY A 58 -93.17 56.59 24.91
CA GLY A 58 -93.41 56.78 26.36
C GLY A 58 -92.45 57.79 26.98
N ASP A 59 -92.26 57.77 28.31
CA ASP A 59 -91.37 58.71 29.03
C ASP A 59 -90.03 58.14 29.45
N SER A 60 -89.74 56.87 29.09
CA SER A 60 -88.50 56.18 29.45
C SER A 60 -87.25 57.02 29.13
N PRO A 61 -86.21 56.98 29.99
CA PRO A 61 -84.98 57.72 29.78
C PRO A 61 -84.31 57.30 28.47
N CYS A 62 -83.56 58.22 27.87
CA CYS A 62 -82.68 57.88 26.76
C CYS A 62 -81.62 56.86 27.22
N ILE A 63 -81.24 55.97 26.32
CA ILE A 63 -80.24 54.93 26.55
C ILE A 63 -78.97 55.31 25.79
N GLN A 64 -77.80 55.13 26.39
CA GLN A 64 -76.54 55.34 25.68
C GLN A 64 -76.42 54.33 24.54
N CYS A 65 -75.93 54.77 23.38
CA CYS A 65 -75.53 53.82 22.36
C CYS A 65 -74.47 52.87 22.94
N PRO A 66 -74.70 51.54 22.90
CA PRO A 66 -73.72 50.59 23.37
C PRO A 66 -72.45 50.66 22.50
N ALA A 67 -71.33 50.20 23.06
CA ALA A 67 -70.06 50.16 22.34
C ALA A 67 -70.20 49.36 21.03
N GLY A 68 -69.56 49.83 19.97
CA GLY A 68 -69.69 49.30 18.61
C GLY A 68 -70.77 49.99 17.78
N LEU A 69 -71.60 50.82 18.41
CA LEU A 69 -72.60 51.66 17.73
C LEU A 69 -72.31 53.14 17.97
N PHE A 70 -72.88 54.01 17.15
CA PHE A 70 -72.73 55.46 17.24
C PHE A 70 -74.01 56.18 16.83
N GLN A 71 -74.17 57.41 17.31
CA GLN A 71 -75.28 58.28 16.89
C GLN A 71 -74.84 59.75 16.86
N PRO A 72 -74.59 60.34 15.67
CA PRO A 72 -74.14 61.73 15.57
C PRO A 72 -75.25 62.76 15.76
N SER A 73 -76.52 62.39 15.60
CA SER A 73 -77.66 63.32 15.60
C SER A 73 -78.48 63.23 16.89
N THR A 74 -78.97 64.37 17.37
CA THR A 74 -79.93 64.45 18.49
C THR A 74 -81.32 63.94 18.09
N GLY A 75 -82.09 63.43 19.05
CA GLY A 75 -83.49 63.02 18.84
C GLY A 75 -83.65 61.69 18.11
N SER A 76 -82.63 60.82 18.12
CA SER A 76 -82.67 59.57 17.36
C SER A 76 -83.29 58.41 18.12
N SER A 77 -84.02 57.57 17.39
CA SER A 77 -84.66 56.37 17.92
C SER A 77 -83.81 55.11 17.85
N VAL A 78 -82.66 55.15 17.17
CA VAL A 78 -81.80 53.97 16.92
C VAL A 78 -80.33 54.37 16.86
N CYS A 79 -79.43 53.48 17.26
CA CYS A 79 -77.99 53.68 17.04
C CYS A 79 -77.53 52.97 15.76
N ARG A 80 -76.55 53.56 15.05
CA ARG A 80 -75.97 52.99 13.83
C ARG A 80 -74.77 52.10 14.19
N SER A 81 -74.61 50.96 13.54
CA SER A 81 -73.45 50.09 13.74
C SER A 81 -72.19 50.68 13.10
N CYS A 82 -71.05 50.49 13.76
CA CYS A 82 -69.76 50.69 13.12
C CYS A 82 -69.52 49.59 12.08
N GLY A 83 -69.06 49.99 10.89
CA GLY A 83 -68.70 49.05 9.83
C GLY A 83 -67.42 48.26 10.13
N ILE A 84 -67.11 47.28 9.28
CA ILE A 84 -65.87 46.49 9.34
C ILE A 84 -64.65 47.42 9.39
N ASN A 85 -63.63 47.04 10.18
CA ASN A 85 -62.41 47.82 10.43
C ASN A 85 -62.63 49.14 11.19
N GLN A 86 -63.73 49.28 11.93
CA GLN A 86 -63.99 50.44 12.78
C GLN A 86 -64.52 50.01 14.14
N TYR A 87 -64.33 50.84 15.17
CA TYR A 87 -64.80 50.59 16.53
C TYR A 87 -65.34 51.86 17.17
N SER A 88 -66.16 51.70 18.21
CA SER A 88 -66.63 52.82 19.03
C SER A 88 -66.82 52.41 20.48
N GLY A 89 -66.53 53.34 21.40
CA GLY A 89 -66.88 53.19 22.82
C GLY A 89 -68.37 53.48 23.08
N VAL A 90 -68.77 53.41 24.35
CA VAL A 90 -70.14 53.78 24.77
C VAL A 90 -70.43 55.26 24.46
N ALA A 91 -71.67 55.55 24.05
CA ALA A 91 -72.16 56.90 23.71
C ALA A 91 -71.35 57.62 22.61
N ALA A 92 -70.77 56.89 21.67
CA ALA A 92 -69.96 57.48 20.61
C ALA A 92 -70.77 58.29 19.58
N LEU A 93 -70.16 59.37 19.08
CA LEU A 93 -70.70 60.22 18.02
C LEU A 93 -70.24 59.81 16.61
N SER A 94 -69.17 59.04 16.52
CA SER A 94 -68.59 58.53 15.28
C SER A 94 -67.77 57.27 15.55
N CYS A 95 -67.57 56.45 14.51
CA CYS A 95 -66.69 55.30 14.58
C CYS A 95 -65.22 55.70 14.33
N THR A 96 -64.31 55.05 15.05
CA THR A 96 -62.85 55.24 14.90
C THR A 96 -62.30 54.12 14.02
N PRO A 97 -61.49 54.41 12.99
CA PRO A 97 -60.88 53.38 12.17
C PRO A 97 -59.87 52.56 12.98
N CYS A 98 -59.81 51.26 12.72
CA CYS A 98 -58.79 50.39 13.27
C CYS A 98 -57.39 50.75 12.74
N PRO A 99 -56.31 50.53 13.52
CA PRO A 99 -54.93 50.82 13.11
C PRO A 99 -54.48 50.06 11.85
N ALA A 100 -53.39 50.51 11.22
CA ALA A 100 -52.83 49.84 10.05
C ALA A 100 -52.56 48.34 10.31
N ASN A 101 -52.80 47.52 9.28
CA ASN A 101 -52.60 46.05 9.32
C ASN A 101 -53.47 45.28 10.33
N THR A 102 -54.52 45.91 10.86
CA THR A 102 -55.55 45.26 11.67
C THR A 102 -56.88 45.11 10.91
N ILE A 103 -57.77 44.26 11.42
CA ILE A 103 -59.12 44.03 10.93
C ILE A 103 -60.07 43.83 12.13
N SER A 104 -61.30 44.29 12.02
CA SER A 104 -62.36 44.04 13.01
C SER A 104 -63.67 43.68 12.31
N ASN A 105 -64.53 42.94 13.00
CA ASN A 105 -65.90 42.70 12.56
C ASN A 105 -66.76 43.97 12.70
N GLU A 106 -67.98 43.92 12.16
CA GLU A 106 -68.98 44.97 12.38
C GLU A 106 -69.33 45.09 13.86
N SER A 107 -69.75 46.29 14.27
CA SER A 107 -70.12 46.62 15.65
C SER A 107 -69.02 46.34 16.68
N ASN A 108 -67.75 46.56 16.33
CA ASN A 108 -66.63 46.32 17.24
C ASN A 108 -66.65 47.30 18.44
N PRO A 109 -66.75 46.81 19.69
CA PRO A 109 -66.91 47.66 20.87
C PRO A 109 -65.63 48.32 21.39
N SER A 110 -64.45 47.90 20.93
CA SER A 110 -63.19 48.51 21.41
C SER A 110 -62.02 48.31 20.46
N ILE A 111 -60.94 49.05 20.72
CA ILE A 111 -59.68 48.89 19.99
C ILE A 111 -59.13 47.45 20.04
N TYR A 112 -59.39 46.70 21.11
CA TYR A 112 -58.95 45.29 21.25
C TYR A 112 -59.65 44.33 20.29
N GLY A 113 -60.78 44.72 19.68
CA GLY A 113 -61.38 43.95 18.59
C GLY A 113 -60.76 44.23 17.21
N CYS A 114 -59.82 45.17 17.11
CA CYS A 114 -58.97 45.36 15.94
C CYS A 114 -57.78 44.38 16.02
N VAL A 115 -57.92 43.20 15.43
CA VAL A 115 -56.92 42.13 15.49
C VAL A 115 -55.97 42.20 14.29
N CYS A 116 -54.73 41.73 14.43
CA CYS A 116 -53.77 41.72 13.33
C CYS A 116 -54.21 40.77 12.20
N LYS A 117 -54.11 41.23 10.95
CA LYS A 117 -54.37 40.41 9.75
C LYS A 117 -53.41 39.21 9.68
N MET A 118 -53.79 38.15 8.96
CA MET A 118 -52.86 37.07 8.60
C MET A 118 -51.57 37.63 7.98
N GLY A 119 -50.42 37.04 8.30
CA GLY A 119 -49.10 37.54 7.90
C GLY A 119 -48.57 38.73 8.73
N TYR A 120 -49.34 39.25 9.69
CA TYR A 120 -48.90 40.29 10.63
C TYR A 120 -49.09 39.85 12.07
N GLY A 121 -48.00 39.86 12.85
CA GLY A 121 -48.00 39.53 14.28
C GLY A 121 -48.11 40.76 15.16
N ALA A 122 -48.68 40.59 16.35
CA ALA A 122 -48.75 41.64 17.35
C ALA A 122 -47.33 41.98 17.87
N LEU A 123 -46.99 43.26 17.98
CA LEU A 123 -45.83 43.74 18.74
C LEU A 123 -46.28 44.34 20.07
N ASP A 124 -47.38 45.08 20.01
CA ASP A 124 -48.09 45.69 21.13
C ASP A 124 -49.61 45.54 20.88
N PRO A 125 -50.47 45.76 21.88
CA PRO A 125 -51.92 45.52 21.78
C PRO A 125 -52.63 46.22 20.61
N ASN A 126 -51.99 47.17 19.93
CA ASN A 126 -52.55 47.95 18.81
C ASN A 126 -51.55 48.14 17.64
N GLN A 127 -50.44 47.40 17.60
CA GLN A 127 -49.41 47.53 16.56
C GLN A 127 -49.07 46.16 15.98
N CYS A 128 -49.25 46.03 14.66
CA CYS A 128 -49.00 44.79 13.93
C CYS A 128 -47.82 44.95 12.97
N SER A 129 -46.84 44.05 13.07
CA SER A 129 -45.70 44.00 12.16
C SER A 129 -45.77 42.81 11.24
N LEU A 130 -45.27 42.99 10.01
CA LEU A 130 -45.14 41.93 9.03
C LEU A 130 -44.30 40.79 9.59
N CYS A 131 -44.76 39.54 9.45
CA CYS A 131 -43.96 38.38 9.85
C CYS A 131 -42.66 38.36 9.03
N VAL A 132 -41.52 38.37 9.73
CA VAL A 132 -40.19 38.29 9.11
C VAL A 132 -39.92 36.88 8.56
N PRO A 133 -38.87 36.69 7.72
CA PRO A 133 -38.59 35.40 7.14
C PRO A 133 -38.41 34.30 8.18
N GLY A 134 -38.99 33.15 7.92
CA GLY A 134 -39.00 32.01 8.85
C GLY A 134 -40.11 32.07 9.89
N LYS A 135 -41.04 33.03 9.80
CA LYS A 135 -42.27 33.06 10.60
C LYS A 135 -43.51 33.17 9.71
N TYR A 136 -44.65 32.76 10.22
CA TYR A 136 -45.95 32.86 9.54
C TYR A 136 -47.09 33.13 10.53
N LYS A 137 -48.24 33.57 10.03
CA LYS A 137 -49.47 33.70 10.83
C LYS A 137 -50.72 33.46 9.99
N SER A 138 -51.48 32.44 10.35
CA SER A 138 -52.63 31.93 9.58
C SER A 138 -54.00 32.38 10.04
N SER A 139 -54.08 33.14 11.13
CA SER A 139 -55.32 33.62 11.72
C SER A 139 -55.32 35.15 11.85
N ASN A 140 -56.52 35.72 11.80
CA ASN A 140 -56.75 37.11 12.21
C ASN A 140 -56.92 37.11 13.74
N ALA A 141 -55.88 37.51 14.46
CA ALA A 141 -55.79 37.43 15.92
C ALA A 141 -54.69 38.37 16.43
N LEU A 142 -54.73 38.71 17.72
CA LEU A 142 -53.67 39.45 18.44
C LEU A 142 -52.53 38.53 18.91
N GLU A 143 -52.12 37.61 18.05
CA GLU A 143 -51.04 36.66 18.33
C GLU A 143 -49.73 37.11 17.68
N LEU A 144 -48.61 36.67 18.25
CA LEU A 144 -47.29 36.79 17.63
C LEU A 144 -47.22 35.93 16.36
N CYS A 145 -46.25 36.21 15.48
CA CYS A 145 -45.97 35.31 14.36
C CYS A 145 -45.36 33.99 14.86
N THR A 146 -45.87 32.88 14.34
CA THR A 146 -45.40 31.52 14.63
C THR A 146 -44.12 31.21 13.86
N ASP A 147 -43.14 30.60 14.50
CA ASP A 147 -41.92 30.13 13.83
C ASP A 147 -42.21 28.97 12.87
N CYS A 148 -41.54 28.99 11.72
CA CYS A 148 -41.46 27.82 10.86
C CYS A 148 -40.76 26.67 11.60
N PRO A 149 -41.13 25.40 11.33
CA PRO A 149 -40.45 24.25 11.91
C PRO A 149 -38.96 24.20 11.55
N SER A 150 -38.18 23.38 12.26
CA SER A 150 -36.72 23.30 12.12
C SER A 150 -36.23 23.20 10.67
N ASN A 151 -35.16 23.94 10.37
CA ASN A 151 -34.51 24.02 9.06
C ASN A 151 -35.41 24.50 7.90
N ARG A 152 -36.47 25.24 8.24
CA ARG A 152 -37.34 25.89 7.26
C ARG A 152 -37.24 27.40 7.31
N VAL A 153 -37.67 28.01 6.22
CA VAL A 153 -37.79 29.45 6.08
C VAL A 153 -39.02 29.76 5.23
N SER A 154 -39.62 30.91 5.50
CA SER A 154 -40.77 31.44 4.76
C SER A 154 -40.44 32.85 4.28
N PRO A 155 -41.08 33.35 3.22
CA PRO A 155 -40.99 34.76 2.84
C PRO A 155 -41.62 35.70 3.88
N TYR A 156 -41.34 37.00 3.76
CA TYR A 156 -42.02 38.05 4.54
C TYR A 156 -43.54 37.95 4.38
N GLY A 157 -44.27 38.16 5.48
CA GLY A 157 -45.73 38.22 5.49
C GLY A 157 -46.44 36.89 5.27
N SER A 158 -45.74 35.77 5.47
CA SER A 158 -46.31 34.44 5.21
C SER A 158 -47.57 34.18 6.04
N THR A 159 -48.63 33.77 5.36
CA THR A 159 -49.96 33.57 5.94
C THR A 159 -50.24 32.11 6.29
N THR A 160 -49.33 31.19 6.02
CA THR A 160 -49.56 29.76 6.25
C THR A 160 -48.26 28.99 6.45
N GLN A 161 -48.33 27.87 7.17
CA GLN A 161 -47.21 26.95 7.38
C GLN A 161 -46.71 26.34 6.07
N PHE A 162 -47.57 26.22 5.04
CA PHE A 162 -47.18 25.68 3.75
C PHE A 162 -46.16 26.54 3.00
N HIS A 163 -46.00 27.82 3.36
CA HIS A 163 -44.94 28.67 2.82
C HIS A 163 -43.57 28.42 3.47
N CYS A 164 -43.50 27.62 4.54
CA CYS A 164 -42.25 27.22 5.16
C CYS A 164 -41.57 26.11 4.33
N VAL A 165 -40.60 26.48 3.51
CA VAL A 165 -39.80 25.56 2.68
C VAL A 165 -38.45 25.25 3.33
N CYS A 166 -37.77 24.19 2.90
CA CYS A 166 -36.45 23.84 3.44
C CYS A 166 -35.39 24.89 3.07
N ARG A 167 -34.53 25.23 4.02
CA ARG A 167 -33.43 26.17 3.80
C ARG A 167 -32.40 25.65 2.79
N ALA A 168 -31.55 26.54 2.27
CA ALA A 168 -30.31 26.16 1.61
C ALA A 168 -29.55 25.08 2.39
N GLY A 169 -29.03 24.06 1.70
CA GLY A 169 -28.40 22.88 2.29
C GLY A 169 -29.35 21.81 2.81
N TYR A 170 -30.68 21.97 2.68
CA TYR A 170 -31.68 20.98 3.12
C TYR A 170 -32.67 20.66 2.00
N TYR A 171 -33.08 19.39 1.92
CA TYR A 171 -34.11 18.88 1.01
C TYR A 171 -35.28 18.29 1.79
N ARG A 172 -36.45 18.17 1.14
CA ARG A 172 -37.64 17.56 1.75
C ARG A 172 -37.62 16.05 1.57
N ASP A 173 -37.67 15.30 2.68
CA ASP A 173 -37.81 13.84 2.65
C ASP A 173 -39.28 13.40 2.47
N SER A 174 -39.49 12.08 2.35
CA SER A 174 -40.82 11.47 2.21
C SER A 174 -41.75 11.68 3.42
N ASN A 175 -41.19 12.02 4.58
CA ASN A 175 -41.93 12.32 5.80
C ASN A 175 -42.20 13.82 5.97
N PHE A 176 -41.94 14.62 4.92
CA PHE A 176 -42.07 16.07 4.93
C PHE A 176 -41.16 16.75 5.97
N TYR A 177 -40.01 16.20 6.32
CA TYR A 177 -38.99 16.87 7.13
C TYR A 177 -37.86 17.39 6.24
N CYS A 178 -37.20 18.46 6.69
CA CYS A 178 -36.04 19.02 6.01
C CYS A 178 -34.78 18.33 6.51
N GLN A 179 -34.20 17.48 5.67
CA GLN A 179 -32.96 16.75 5.95
C GLN A 179 -31.77 17.46 5.33
N PRO A 180 -30.61 17.50 6.01
CA PRO A 180 -29.41 18.11 5.43
C PRO A 180 -28.97 17.32 4.19
N CYS A 181 -28.47 18.02 3.17
CA CYS A 181 -27.90 17.39 1.99
C CYS A 181 -26.83 16.36 2.39
N PRO A 182 -26.89 15.12 1.87
CA PRO A 182 -25.86 14.11 2.13
C PRO A 182 -24.47 14.55 1.61
N LEU A 183 -23.44 13.81 2.01
CA LEU A 183 -22.07 14.06 1.53
C LEU A 183 -22.01 13.94 0.00
N GLY A 184 -21.27 14.85 -0.63
CA GLY A 184 -21.17 14.96 -2.09
C GLY A 184 -22.35 15.66 -2.75
N LEU A 185 -23.31 16.19 -1.98
CA LEU A 185 -24.45 16.96 -2.49
C LEU A 185 -24.56 18.32 -1.79
N TRP A 186 -25.14 19.29 -2.50
CA TRP A 186 -25.33 20.67 -2.04
C TRP A 186 -26.64 21.29 -2.56
N LYS A 187 -27.06 22.40 -1.97
CA LYS A 187 -28.25 23.17 -2.40
C LYS A 187 -28.16 24.64 -1.97
N GLU A 188 -28.10 25.56 -2.93
CA GLU A 188 -27.93 27.00 -2.68
C GLU A 188 -29.22 27.74 -2.33
N SER A 189 -30.33 27.37 -2.98
CA SER A 189 -31.58 28.09 -2.80
C SER A 189 -32.46 27.45 -1.73
N ASP A 190 -33.23 28.29 -1.04
CA ASP A 190 -34.36 27.84 -0.24
C ASP A 190 -35.42 27.18 -1.14
N GLY A 191 -36.08 26.14 -0.66
CA GLY A 191 -37.01 25.34 -1.44
C GLY A 191 -37.00 23.87 -1.01
N ASP A 192 -37.95 23.11 -1.52
CA ASP A 192 -38.13 21.70 -1.13
C ASP A 192 -37.46 20.71 -2.08
N ALA A 193 -36.85 21.22 -3.15
CA ALA A 193 -36.16 20.42 -4.15
C ALA A 193 -35.02 19.57 -3.54
N GLU A 194 -34.70 18.47 -4.23
CA GLU A 194 -33.58 17.60 -3.90
C GLU A 194 -32.24 18.33 -4.03
N CYS A 195 -31.22 17.79 -3.37
CA CYS A 195 -29.87 18.34 -3.43
C CYS A 195 -29.20 18.00 -4.77
N THR A 196 -28.35 18.90 -5.24
CA THR A 196 -27.56 18.73 -6.47
C THR A 196 -26.23 18.05 -6.15
N ALA A 197 -25.76 17.16 -7.01
CA ALA A 197 -24.45 16.54 -6.85
C ALA A 197 -23.31 17.56 -7.00
N CYS A 198 -22.22 17.33 -6.27
CA CYS A 198 -20.97 18.03 -6.51
C CYS A 198 -20.41 17.69 -7.91
N PRO A 199 -19.61 18.60 -8.51
CA PRO A 199 -18.87 18.31 -9.72
C PRO A 199 -18.03 17.02 -9.63
N ILE A 200 -17.68 16.42 -10.77
CA ILE A 200 -16.90 15.17 -10.82
C ILE A 200 -15.56 15.36 -10.08
N HIS A 201 -15.18 14.37 -9.27
CA HIS A 201 -13.96 14.38 -8.44
C HIS A 201 -13.92 15.48 -7.37
N SER A 202 -15.11 15.91 -6.93
CA SER A 202 -15.28 16.79 -5.78
C SER A 202 -16.36 16.26 -4.85
N THR A 203 -16.27 16.62 -3.57
CA THR A 203 -17.22 16.20 -2.55
C THR A 203 -17.35 17.24 -1.44
N THR A 204 -18.43 17.16 -0.65
CA THR A 204 -18.56 17.95 0.57
C THR A 204 -17.92 17.21 1.74
N LEU A 205 -17.23 17.93 2.63
CA LEU A 205 -16.62 17.33 3.83
C LEU A 205 -17.62 17.17 4.99
N VAL A 206 -18.75 17.86 4.92
CA VAL A 206 -19.83 17.82 5.91
C VAL A 206 -21.19 17.78 5.21
N LYS A 207 -22.19 17.23 5.90
CA LYS A 207 -23.59 17.27 5.43
C LYS A 207 -24.12 18.70 5.45
N GLY A 208 -25.12 18.98 4.63
CA GLY A 208 -25.81 20.27 4.60
C GLY A 208 -25.09 21.34 3.79
N GLY A 209 -24.39 20.97 2.71
CA GLY A 209 -23.72 21.93 1.83
C GLY A 209 -24.70 22.94 1.24
N ALA A 210 -24.58 24.21 1.63
CA ALA A 210 -25.50 25.28 1.23
C ALA A 210 -25.04 26.08 0.00
N ALA A 211 -23.96 25.68 -0.66
CA ALA A 211 -23.45 26.33 -1.86
C ALA A 211 -22.49 25.39 -2.59
N ILE A 212 -22.22 25.64 -3.88
CA ILE A 212 -21.26 24.86 -4.66
C ILE A 212 -19.84 24.93 -4.07
N SER A 213 -19.48 26.04 -3.41
CA SER A 213 -18.19 26.19 -2.72
C SER A 213 -18.00 25.25 -1.53
N ALA A 214 -19.05 24.53 -1.10
CA ALA A 214 -18.92 23.44 -0.14
C ALA A 214 -18.30 22.18 -0.77
N CYS A 215 -18.35 22.05 -2.10
CA CYS A 215 -17.68 20.99 -2.85
C CYS A 215 -16.19 21.31 -2.96
N GLN A 216 -15.36 20.36 -2.56
CA GLN A 216 -13.92 20.45 -2.56
C GLN A 216 -13.34 19.35 -3.44
N CYS A 217 -12.32 19.68 -4.24
CA CYS A 217 -11.63 18.67 -5.03
C CYS A 217 -11.03 17.59 -4.14
N GLU A 218 -11.25 16.34 -4.49
CA GLU A 218 -10.77 15.18 -3.74
C GLU A 218 -9.25 15.00 -3.90
N PRO A 219 -8.59 14.29 -2.96
CA PRO A 219 -7.20 13.88 -3.11
C PRO A 219 -6.95 13.16 -4.44
N GLY A 220 -5.84 13.49 -5.08
CA GLY A 220 -5.49 13.11 -6.46
C GLY A 220 -5.90 14.13 -7.52
N TYR A 221 -6.67 15.16 -7.16
CA TYR A 221 -7.13 16.22 -8.05
C TYR A 221 -6.73 17.59 -7.51
N PHE A 222 -6.62 18.59 -8.39
CA PHE A 222 -6.39 19.98 -8.04
C PHE A 222 -7.42 20.88 -8.71
N GLU A 223 -7.68 22.05 -8.12
CA GLU A 223 -8.57 23.05 -8.66
C GLU A 223 -7.87 23.80 -9.81
N ALA A 224 -8.22 23.45 -11.05
CA ALA A 224 -7.63 24.06 -12.25
C ALA A 224 -8.30 25.39 -12.61
N ASP A 225 -9.60 25.48 -12.36
CA ASP A 225 -10.45 26.66 -12.44
C ASP A 225 -11.50 26.55 -11.32
N ALA A 226 -12.22 27.63 -11.02
CA ALA A 226 -13.22 27.66 -9.95
C ALA A 226 -14.19 26.46 -10.05
N GLN A 227 -14.08 25.53 -9.08
CA GLN A 227 -14.89 24.30 -8.99
C GLN A 227 -14.70 23.27 -10.12
N VAL A 228 -13.59 23.35 -10.86
CA VAL A 228 -13.18 22.35 -11.87
C VAL A 228 -11.99 21.56 -11.35
N CYS A 229 -12.23 20.31 -11.00
CA CYS A 229 -11.21 19.41 -10.46
C CYS A 229 -10.52 18.65 -11.59
N SER A 230 -9.24 18.96 -11.82
CA SER A 230 -8.40 18.26 -12.79
C SER A 230 -7.50 17.25 -12.10
N PRO A 231 -7.26 16.06 -12.69
CA PRO A 231 -6.39 15.07 -12.07
C PRO A 231 -4.95 15.56 -12.02
N CYS A 232 -4.22 15.19 -10.97
CA CYS A 232 -2.79 15.42 -10.94
C CYS A 232 -2.12 14.73 -12.14
N PRO A 233 -1.31 15.44 -12.95
CA PRO A 233 -0.61 14.84 -14.07
C PRO A 233 0.41 13.80 -13.60
N SER A 234 0.96 13.02 -14.52
CA SER A 234 1.98 12.03 -14.19
C SER A 234 3.19 12.67 -13.50
N SER A 235 3.77 11.96 -12.54
CA SER A 235 4.86 12.44 -11.68
C SER A 235 4.48 13.54 -10.68
N PHE A 236 3.17 13.75 -10.47
CA PHE A 236 2.63 14.59 -9.41
C PHE A 236 1.63 13.82 -8.56
N TYR A 237 1.38 14.30 -7.34
CA TYR A 237 0.40 13.72 -6.41
C TYR A 237 -0.27 14.81 -5.55
N ASN A 238 -1.43 14.51 -4.99
CA ASN A 238 -2.10 15.39 -4.03
C ASN A 238 -2.83 14.59 -2.92
N PRO A 239 -2.39 14.68 -1.65
CA PRO A 239 -3.05 13.99 -0.55
C PRO A 239 -4.19 14.79 0.09
N ASP A 240 -4.31 16.08 -0.20
CA ASP A 240 -5.17 17.01 0.51
C ASP A 240 -6.41 17.40 -0.33
N TYR A 241 -7.46 17.90 0.32
CA TYR A 241 -8.63 18.43 -0.38
C TYR A 241 -8.38 19.86 -0.87
N ASN A 242 -8.96 20.20 -2.03
CA ASN A 242 -9.00 21.54 -2.61
C ASN A 242 -7.66 22.28 -2.74
N VAL A 243 -6.61 21.57 -3.17
CA VAL A 243 -5.33 22.21 -3.51
C VAL A 243 -5.41 22.89 -4.88
N SER A 244 -4.66 23.98 -5.05
CA SER A 244 -4.55 24.69 -6.33
C SER A 244 -3.47 24.11 -7.26
N LEU A 245 -2.55 23.31 -6.72
CA LEU A 245 -1.48 22.67 -7.48
C LEU A 245 -1.08 21.35 -6.83
N CYS A 246 -0.82 20.33 -7.65
CA CYS A 246 -0.28 19.07 -7.17
C CYS A 246 1.19 19.18 -6.76
N ARG A 247 1.61 18.34 -5.82
CA ARG A 247 3.00 18.22 -5.39
C ARG A 247 3.76 17.37 -6.41
N ARG A 248 4.97 17.79 -6.78
CA ARG A 248 5.84 16.99 -7.66
C ARG A 248 6.39 15.80 -6.86
N CYS A 249 6.44 14.64 -7.48
CA CYS A 249 7.20 13.52 -6.96
C CYS A 249 8.70 13.84 -6.89
N PRO A 250 9.48 13.17 -6.02
CA PRO A 250 10.93 13.32 -5.97
C PRO A 250 11.60 13.03 -7.32
N ASP A 251 12.80 13.57 -7.54
CA ASP A 251 13.55 13.29 -8.77
C ASP A 251 13.77 11.78 -8.96
N PHE A 252 13.87 11.35 -10.22
CA PHE A 252 14.01 9.94 -10.62
C PHE A 252 12.86 9.03 -10.15
N SER A 253 11.65 9.60 -10.07
CA SER A 253 10.44 8.85 -9.76
C SER A 253 9.29 9.22 -10.69
N TYR A 254 8.27 8.36 -10.72
CA TYR A 254 7.07 8.51 -11.53
C TYR A 254 5.85 8.14 -10.70
N SER A 255 4.76 8.88 -10.90
CA SER A 255 3.45 8.51 -10.39
C SER A 255 2.43 8.46 -11.53
N PRO A 256 1.45 7.54 -11.48
CA PRO A 256 0.30 7.58 -12.38
C PRO A 256 -0.51 8.88 -12.24
N VAL A 257 -1.31 9.20 -13.27
CA VAL A 257 -2.28 10.31 -13.22
C VAL A 257 -3.26 10.10 -12.06
N ALA A 258 -3.68 11.19 -11.42
CA ALA A 258 -4.57 11.22 -10.25
C ALA A 258 -4.01 10.54 -8.98
N SER A 259 -2.68 10.49 -8.83
CA SER A 259 -2.05 9.93 -7.63
C SER A 259 -2.32 10.75 -6.37
N LYS A 260 -2.60 10.08 -5.25
CA LYS A 260 -3.01 10.72 -3.99
C LYS A 260 -1.84 10.90 -3.02
N GLU A 261 -1.01 9.88 -2.88
CA GLU A 261 0.02 9.85 -1.84
C GLU A 261 1.43 9.84 -2.42
N ILE A 262 2.41 10.28 -1.63
CA ILE A 262 3.83 10.23 -2.02
C ILE A 262 4.31 8.79 -2.28
N THR A 263 3.68 7.79 -1.65
CA THR A 263 3.93 6.36 -1.88
C THR A 263 3.58 5.91 -3.29
N SER A 264 2.75 6.68 -4.01
CA SER A 264 2.46 6.48 -5.43
C SER A 264 3.62 6.92 -6.33
N CYS A 265 4.58 7.69 -5.81
CA CYS A 265 5.81 8.05 -6.51
C CYS A 265 6.79 6.85 -6.47
N GLN A 266 6.88 6.15 -7.58
CA GLN A 266 7.71 4.96 -7.74
C GLN A 266 9.08 5.36 -8.30
N CYS A 267 10.15 5.00 -7.59
CA CYS A 267 11.51 5.22 -8.09
C CYS A 267 11.76 4.42 -9.38
N TYR A 268 12.43 5.03 -10.35
CA TYR A 268 12.85 4.36 -11.57
C TYR A 268 13.79 3.18 -11.29
N ARG A 269 14.00 2.33 -12.31
CA ARG A 269 14.99 1.25 -12.22
C ARG A 269 16.38 1.86 -12.01
N GLY A 270 17.18 1.24 -11.15
CA GLY A 270 18.48 1.77 -10.73
C GLY A 270 18.42 2.85 -9.65
N TYR A 271 17.23 3.23 -9.17
CA TYR A 271 17.04 4.16 -8.06
C TYR A 271 16.21 3.52 -6.95
N GLY A 272 16.70 3.57 -5.72
CA GLY A 272 16.05 3.04 -4.51
C GLY A 272 15.50 4.14 -3.62
N TRP A 273 14.45 3.83 -2.86
CA TRP A 273 13.89 4.76 -1.89
C TRP A 273 14.75 4.80 -0.61
N ASN A 274 15.10 6.00 -0.15
CA ASN A 274 15.85 6.20 1.10
C ASN A 274 15.00 6.73 2.28
N GLY A 275 13.67 6.81 2.12
CA GLY A 275 12.76 7.40 3.10
C GLY A 275 12.25 8.79 2.70
N THR A 276 13.02 9.53 1.90
CA THR A 276 12.68 10.92 1.49
C THR A 276 12.75 11.15 -0.02
N ALA A 277 13.61 10.42 -0.73
CA ALA A 277 13.87 10.59 -2.15
C ALA A 277 14.29 9.27 -2.80
N CYS A 278 14.24 9.26 -4.13
CA CYS A 278 14.82 8.19 -4.94
C CYS A 278 16.30 8.50 -5.19
N VAL A 279 17.17 7.69 -4.62
CA VAL A 279 18.62 7.81 -4.77
C VAL A 279 19.14 6.72 -5.69
N GLU A 280 20.18 7.02 -6.46
CA GLU A 280 20.81 6.01 -7.31
C GLU A 280 21.32 4.83 -6.47
N CYS A 281 21.22 3.64 -7.03
CA CYS A 281 21.80 2.46 -6.41
C CYS A 281 23.33 2.58 -6.43
N PRO A 282 24.02 2.46 -5.28
CA PRO A 282 25.47 2.53 -5.22
C PRO A 282 26.11 1.36 -6.00
N ALA A 283 27.38 1.53 -6.38
CA ALA A 283 28.16 0.49 -7.03
C ALA A 283 28.09 -0.84 -6.23
N GLY A 284 27.89 -1.96 -6.95
CA GLY A 284 27.69 -3.27 -6.33
C GLY A 284 26.26 -3.56 -5.89
N SER A 285 25.29 -2.71 -6.25
CA SER A 285 23.87 -2.93 -6.03
C SER A 285 23.06 -2.62 -7.30
N TYR A 286 21.80 -3.05 -7.35
CA TYR A 286 20.91 -2.84 -8.48
C TYR A 286 19.45 -2.74 -8.06
N LYS A 287 18.59 -2.23 -8.96
CA LYS A 287 17.13 -2.32 -8.84
C LYS A 287 16.48 -2.47 -10.21
N SER A 288 15.87 -3.63 -10.44
CA SER A 288 15.30 -4.02 -11.74
C SER A 288 13.81 -3.70 -11.91
N TYR A 289 13.16 -3.08 -10.93
CA TYR A 289 11.74 -2.76 -11.01
C TYR A 289 11.48 -1.31 -10.57
N MET A 290 10.39 -0.73 -11.08
CA MET A 290 9.89 0.55 -10.60
C MET A 290 9.19 0.35 -9.26
N GLY A 291 9.38 1.27 -8.32
CA GLY A 291 8.72 1.22 -7.01
C GLY A 291 9.56 1.82 -5.88
N VAL A 292 8.98 1.85 -4.68
CA VAL A 292 9.62 2.36 -3.44
C VAL A 292 10.57 1.37 -2.77
N GLY A 293 10.91 0.26 -3.44
CA GLY A 293 11.87 -0.71 -2.91
C GLY A 293 13.29 -0.13 -2.82
N SER A 294 14.06 -0.61 -1.85
CA SER A 294 15.49 -0.30 -1.72
C SER A 294 16.32 -1.05 -2.77
N CYS A 295 17.57 -0.61 -2.96
CA CYS A 295 18.51 -1.29 -3.84
C CYS A 295 18.89 -2.67 -3.27
N VAL A 296 19.05 -3.64 -4.16
CA VAL A 296 19.42 -5.02 -3.84
C VAL A 296 20.92 -5.18 -4.10
N PRO A 297 21.71 -5.75 -3.18
CA PRO A 297 23.11 -6.02 -3.44
C PRO A 297 23.26 -7.00 -4.61
N CYS A 298 24.30 -6.81 -5.43
CA CYS A 298 24.66 -7.77 -6.45
C CYS A 298 25.02 -9.13 -5.78
N PRO A 299 24.87 -10.26 -6.52
CA PRO A 299 25.25 -11.58 -6.02
C PRO A 299 26.69 -11.64 -5.51
N GLU A 300 26.99 -12.61 -4.64
CA GLU A 300 28.32 -12.75 -4.04
C GLU A 300 29.43 -12.85 -5.09
N GLY A 301 30.58 -12.22 -4.82
CA GLY A 301 31.71 -12.15 -5.75
C GLY A 301 31.52 -11.21 -6.95
N SER A 302 30.36 -10.55 -7.08
CA SER A 302 30.05 -9.64 -8.20
C SER A 302 29.90 -8.18 -7.77
N THR A 303 29.99 -7.25 -8.73
CA THR A 303 29.85 -5.81 -8.55
C THR A 303 29.14 -5.18 -9.76
N SER A 304 28.76 -3.91 -9.67
CA SER A 304 28.13 -3.13 -10.74
C SER A 304 28.59 -1.67 -10.68
N LEU A 305 28.35 -0.94 -11.77
CA LEU A 305 28.43 0.52 -11.75
C LEU A 305 27.23 1.12 -10.98
N PRO A 306 27.31 2.38 -10.51
CA PRO A 306 26.18 3.09 -9.92
C PRO A 306 24.95 3.16 -10.84
N ALA A 307 23.78 3.41 -10.26
CA ALA A 307 22.49 3.48 -10.94
C ALA A 307 22.13 2.20 -11.75
N ASN A 308 22.58 1.02 -11.30
CA ASN A 308 22.35 -0.21 -12.03
C ASN A 308 20.87 -0.65 -12.02
N SER A 309 20.28 -0.68 -13.22
CA SER A 309 18.88 -1.02 -13.46
C SER A 309 18.59 -2.51 -13.69
N ASP A 310 19.60 -3.39 -13.63
CA ASP A 310 19.46 -4.80 -14.02
C ASP A 310 20.47 -5.70 -13.29
N VAL A 311 20.01 -6.87 -12.83
CA VAL A 311 20.87 -7.88 -12.21
C VAL A 311 21.92 -8.39 -13.21
N LEU A 312 21.59 -8.46 -14.50
CA LEU A 312 22.51 -8.91 -15.56
C LEU A 312 23.63 -7.91 -15.86
N LYS A 313 23.64 -6.74 -15.21
CA LYS A 313 24.76 -5.79 -15.22
C LYS A 313 25.63 -5.89 -13.95
N CYS A 314 25.34 -6.85 -13.06
CA CYS A 314 26.29 -7.28 -12.04
C CYS A 314 27.31 -8.23 -12.69
N TYR A 315 28.59 -7.86 -12.68
CA TYR A 315 29.70 -8.60 -13.28
C TYR A 315 30.70 -9.03 -12.20
N CYS A 316 31.45 -10.10 -12.45
CA CYS A 316 32.39 -10.62 -11.46
C CYS A 316 33.52 -9.64 -11.14
N LYS A 317 33.86 -9.53 -9.85
CA LYS A 317 35.03 -8.78 -9.37
C LYS A 317 36.33 -9.44 -9.87
N PRO A 318 37.48 -8.74 -9.82
CA PRO A 318 38.78 -9.36 -10.06
C PRO A 318 38.97 -10.58 -9.14
N GLY A 319 39.56 -11.64 -9.69
CA GLY A 319 39.75 -12.92 -9.00
C GLY A 319 38.51 -13.81 -8.94
N TYR A 320 37.38 -13.42 -9.55
CA TYR A 320 36.16 -14.24 -9.58
C TYR A 320 35.71 -14.53 -11.02
N THR A 321 35.21 -15.74 -11.27
CA THR A 321 34.66 -16.22 -12.54
C THR A 321 33.16 -16.53 -12.41
N GLY A 322 32.44 -16.50 -13.52
CA GLY A 322 30.99 -16.71 -13.54
C GLY A 322 30.28 -15.91 -14.64
N ASN A 323 28.96 -16.07 -14.69
CA ASN A 323 28.08 -15.34 -15.60
C ASN A 323 27.55 -14.07 -14.92
N ASN A 324 27.23 -13.04 -15.72
CA ASN A 324 26.60 -11.83 -15.21
C ASN A 324 25.29 -12.14 -14.47
N GLY A 325 25.06 -11.47 -13.34
CA GLY A 325 23.86 -11.62 -12.52
C GLY A 325 23.74 -12.94 -11.75
N ALA A 326 24.74 -13.82 -11.83
CA ALA A 326 24.85 -15.02 -11.01
C ALA A 326 25.89 -14.81 -9.90
N VAL A 327 25.92 -15.74 -8.94
CA VAL A 327 26.99 -15.81 -7.95
C VAL A 327 28.30 -16.10 -8.68
N CYS A 328 29.33 -15.29 -8.44
CA CYS A 328 30.65 -15.51 -8.99
C CYS A 328 31.48 -16.37 -8.02
N THR A 329 32.22 -17.33 -8.56
CA THR A 329 33.11 -18.20 -7.79
C THR A 329 34.54 -17.66 -7.86
N PRO A 330 35.33 -17.73 -6.76
CA PRO A 330 36.72 -17.32 -6.82
C PRO A 330 37.50 -18.22 -7.79
N CYS A 331 38.47 -17.66 -8.50
CA CYS A 331 39.38 -18.41 -9.37
C CYS A 331 40.05 -19.52 -8.57
N ASP A 332 39.99 -20.75 -9.08
CA ASP A 332 40.63 -21.90 -8.44
C ASP A 332 42.16 -21.78 -8.44
N TYR A 333 42.82 -22.67 -7.69
CA TYR A 333 44.28 -22.74 -7.66
C TYR A 333 44.87 -22.77 -9.07
N ASN A 334 46.05 -22.16 -9.22
CA ASN A 334 46.80 -22.09 -10.48
C ASN A 334 46.14 -21.19 -11.54
N THR A 335 45.12 -20.42 -11.16
CA THR A 335 44.44 -19.49 -12.08
C THR A 335 44.26 -18.12 -11.45
N TYR A 336 44.21 -17.08 -12.28
CA TYR A 336 44.07 -15.69 -11.85
C TYR A 336 43.15 -14.90 -12.80
N LYS A 337 42.68 -13.74 -12.35
CA LYS A 337 41.86 -12.84 -13.18
C LYS A 337 41.95 -11.36 -12.74
N PRO A 338 42.57 -10.48 -13.56
CA PRO A 338 42.75 -9.07 -13.21
C PRO A 338 41.54 -8.21 -13.48
N GLU A 339 40.81 -8.50 -14.56
CA GLU A 339 39.81 -7.59 -15.05
C GLU A 339 38.41 -7.87 -14.48
N PRO A 340 37.64 -6.82 -14.16
CA PRO A 340 36.32 -6.92 -13.56
C PRO A 340 35.23 -7.08 -14.64
N TYR A 341 35.21 -8.23 -15.33
CA TYR A 341 34.13 -8.61 -16.25
C TYR A 341 33.82 -10.09 -16.11
N SER A 342 32.66 -10.55 -16.57
CA SER A 342 32.32 -11.98 -16.53
C SER A 342 33.08 -12.77 -17.59
N GLY A 343 33.79 -13.81 -17.16
CA GLY A 343 34.73 -14.55 -17.99
C GLY A 343 35.57 -15.52 -17.17
N LEU A 344 36.19 -16.47 -17.86
CA LEU A 344 37.01 -17.53 -17.27
C LEU A 344 38.31 -16.98 -16.66
N CYS A 345 38.83 -17.69 -15.66
CA CYS A 345 40.14 -17.41 -15.09
C CYS A 345 41.25 -17.84 -16.07
N SER A 346 42.34 -17.10 -16.10
CA SER A 346 43.53 -17.42 -16.88
C SER A 346 44.45 -18.32 -16.08
N ALA A 347 45.02 -19.34 -16.72
CA ALA A 347 46.00 -20.20 -16.08
C ALA A 347 47.30 -19.43 -15.78
N CYS A 348 47.94 -19.76 -14.66
CA CYS A 348 49.30 -19.34 -14.40
C CYS A 348 50.26 -19.86 -15.47
N PRO A 349 51.39 -19.17 -15.72
CA PRO A 349 52.43 -19.68 -16.61
C PRO A 349 52.96 -21.06 -16.17
N PRO A 350 53.64 -21.81 -17.06
CA PRO A 350 54.13 -23.15 -16.75
C PRO A 350 54.98 -23.22 -15.48
N HIS A 351 54.73 -24.25 -14.66
CA HIS A 351 55.38 -24.48 -13.35
C HIS A 351 55.17 -23.37 -12.31
N MET A 352 54.13 -22.55 -12.51
CA MET A 352 53.68 -21.57 -11.54
C MET A 352 52.30 -21.94 -11.01
N VAL A 353 52.09 -21.70 -9.72
CA VAL A 353 50.86 -21.97 -8.99
C VAL A 353 50.48 -20.75 -8.17
N THR A 354 49.20 -20.60 -7.82
CA THR A 354 48.77 -19.54 -6.90
C THR A 354 48.81 -20.03 -5.47
N ALA A 355 49.16 -19.16 -4.52
CA ALA A 355 49.16 -19.50 -3.09
C ALA A 355 47.76 -19.77 -2.51
N GLY A 356 46.71 -19.36 -3.22
CA GLY A 356 45.31 -19.51 -2.82
C GLY A 356 44.34 -19.27 -3.97
N ARG A 357 43.04 -19.47 -3.68
CA ARG A 357 41.94 -19.13 -4.59
C ARG A 357 41.71 -17.61 -4.65
N GLY A 358 41.13 -17.14 -5.74
CA GLY A 358 40.74 -15.74 -5.91
C GLY A 358 41.89 -14.82 -6.33
N SER A 359 42.93 -15.37 -6.97
CA SER A 359 44.07 -14.56 -7.42
C SER A 359 43.63 -13.55 -8.48
N ILE A 360 43.97 -12.29 -8.26
CA ILE A 360 43.60 -11.17 -9.11
C ILE A 360 44.69 -10.83 -10.13
N ASP A 361 45.94 -11.25 -9.94
CA ASP A 361 47.01 -10.85 -10.85
C ASP A 361 48.03 -11.97 -11.10
N VAL A 362 48.68 -11.95 -12.26
CA VAL A 362 49.70 -12.92 -12.64
C VAL A 362 50.90 -12.90 -11.70
N SER A 363 51.19 -11.77 -11.05
CA SER A 363 52.24 -11.65 -10.03
C SER A 363 51.99 -12.50 -8.78
N GLN A 364 50.75 -12.98 -8.59
CA GLN A 364 50.41 -13.91 -7.51
C GLN A 364 50.65 -15.38 -7.89
N CYS A 365 51.00 -15.65 -9.14
CA CYS A 365 51.56 -16.93 -9.55
C CYS A 365 53.03 -16.98 -9.09
N VAL A 366 53.37 -17.99 -8.29
CA VAL A 366 54.72 -18.25 -7.77
C VAL A 366 55.20 -19.62 -8.23
N CYS A 367 56.50 -19.90 -8.17
CA CYS A 367 56.98 -21.22 -8.57
C CYS A 367 56.44 -22.32 -7.65
N ASP A 368 56.06 -23.43 -8.27
CA ASP A 368 55.65 -24.65 -7.59
C ASP A 368 56.82 -25.28 -6.82
N VAL A 369 56.52 -26.22 -5.93
CA VAL A 369 57.53 -27.03 -5.25
C VAL A 369 58.43 -27.75 -6.26
N GLY A 370 59.72 -27.83 -5.96
CA GLY A 370 60.75 -28.33 -6.88
C GLY A 370 61.20 -27.34 -7.97
N TYR A 371 60.65 -26.13 -8.03
CA TYR A 371 61.06 -25.10 -8.98
C TYR A 371 61.53 -23.81 -8.27
N TYR A 372 62.47 -23.09 -8.89
CA TYR A 372 62.91 -21.77 -8.43
C TYR A 372 62.70 -20.70 -9.50
N TYR A 373 62.52 -19.45 -9.06
CA TYR A 373 62.29 -18.35 -9.98
C TYR A 373 63.60 -17.84 -10.56
N LYS A 374 63.79 -17.98 -11.87
CA LYS A 374 64.95 -17.45 -12.58
C LYS A 374 64.62 -16.06 -13.11
N THR A 375 65.08 -15.03 -12.41
CA THR A 375 64.79 -13.62 -12.71
C THR A 375 65.22 -13.17 -14.10
N SER A 376 66.28 -13.75 -14.67
CA SER A 376 66.78 -13.39 -16.01
C SER A 376 65.78 -13.73 -17.12
N ASP A 377 65.05 -14.83 -16.96
CA ASP A 377 64.20 -15.40 -18.00
C ASP A 377 62.71 -15.30 -17.64
N ARG A 378 62.39 -14.82 -16.42
CA ARG A 378 61.04 -14.72 -15.84
C ARG A 378 60.24 -16.03 -15.87
N VAL A 379 60.95 -17.16 -15.73
CA VAL A 379 60.40 -18.52 -15.79
C VAL A 379 60.80 -19.30 -14.53
N CYS A 380 59.92 -20.22 -14.11
CA CYS A 380 60.23 -21.18 -13.07
C CYS A 380 61.00 -22.36 -13.66
N VAL A 381 62.21 -22.57 -13.15
CA VAL A 381 63.15 -23.59 -13.64
C VAL A 381 63.24 -24.70 -12.60
N PRO A 382 63.26 -25.98 -13.00
CA PRO A 382 63.34 -27.09 -12.06
C PRO A 382 64.65 -27.05 -11.28
N CYS A 383 64.58 -27.41 -9.99
CA CYS A 383 65.77 -27.59 -9.17
C CYS A 383 66.66 -28.70 -9.77
N GLY A 384 67.95 -28.38 -9.92
CA GLY A 384 68.94 -29.31 -10.45
C GLY A 384 69.20 -30.47 -9.49
N ILE A 385 69.81 -31.54 -10.01
CA ILE A 385 70.16 -32.72 -9.21
C ILE A 385 70.99 -32.31 -7.99
N GLY A 386 70.62 -32.83 -6.82
CA GLY A 386 71.26 -32.50 -5.54
C GLY A 386 70.68 -31.27 -4.85
N THR A 387 69.61 -30.69 -5.39
CA THR A 387 68.86 -29.57 -4.79
C THR A 387 67.36 -29.82 -4.87
N TYR A 388 66.61 -29.31 -3.90
CA TYR A 388 65.16 -29.47 -3.80
C TYR A 388 64.48 -28.15 -3.42
N ARG A 389 63.15 -28.11 -3.51
CA ARG A 389 62.37 -27.01 -2.94
C ARG A 389 61.02 -27.50 -2.44
N ASP A 390 60.75 -27.30 -1.17
CA ASP A 390 59.59 -27.82 -0.42
C ASP A 390 58.46 -26.81 -0.19
N SER A 391 58.63 -25.59 -0.69
CA SER A 391 57.76 -24.47 -0.40
C SER A 391 57.53 -23.62 -1.64
N LEU A 392 56.26 -23.26 -1.87
CA LEU A 392 55.87 -22.31 -2.92
C LEU A 392 56.62 -20.98 -2.76
N GLY A 393 56.99 -20.35 -3.87
CA GLY A 393 57.55 -19.00 -3.84
C GLY A 393 58.62 -18.73 -4.88
N LEU A 394 59.36 -17.63 -4.67
CA LEU A 394 60.34 -17.13 -5.63
C LEU A 394 61.81 -17.36 -5.19
N ALA A 395 62.04 -18.01 -4.05
CA ALA A 395 63.40 -18.25 -3.55
C ALA A 395 64.15 -19.29 -4.41
N SER A 396 65.45 -19.45 -4.17
CA SER A 396 66.31 -20.45 -4.83
C SER A 396 66.08 -21.88 -4.29
N CYS A 397 66.69 -22.88 -4.94
CA CYS A 397 66.66 -24.26 -4.47
C CYS A 397 67.56 -24.46 -3.24
N ILE A 398 67.17 -25.38 -2.38
CA ILE A 398 67.88 -25.79 -1.17
C ILE A 398 68.77 -26.98 -1.53
N THR A 399 70.04 -26.96 -1.10
CA THR A 399 70.96 -28.10 -1.31
C THR A 399 70.59 -29.27 -0.42
N CYS A 400 70.67 -30.49 -0.96
CA CYS A 400 70.45 -31.69 -0.17
C CYS A 400 71.42 -31.78 1.03
N PRO A 401 70.96 -32.32 2.18
CA PRO A 401 71.83 -32.58 3.34
C PRO A 401 73.00 -33.52 3.02
N ASN A 402 74.03 -33.49 3.87
CA ASN A 402 75.33 -34.16 3.67
C ASN A 402 75.28 -35.55 3.01
N ASN A 403 76.03 -35.69 1.91
CA ASN A 403 76.20 -36.91 1.12
C ASN A 403 74.91 -37.49 0.51
N GLN A 404 73.87 -36.66 0.38
CA GLN A 404 72.66 -36.97 -0.38
C GLN A 404 72.63 -36.26 -1.73
N SER A 405 71.89 -36.83 -2.66
CA SER A 405 71.51 -36.20 -3.92
C SER A 405 70.09 -36.63 -4.29
N THR A 406 69.44 -35.86 -5.14
CA THR A 406 68.13 -36.25 -5.70
C THR A 406 68.33 -37.22 -6.87
N VAL A 407 67.33 -38.07 -7.14
CA VAL A 407 67.35 -39.04 -8.25
C VAL A 407 67.15 -38.36 -9.62
N GLY A 408 66.38 -37.28 -9.63
CA GLY A 408 66.08 -36.47 -10.81
C GLY A 408 66.06 -34.97 -10.51
N GLN A 409 65.66 -34.20 -11.52
CA GLN A 409 65.38 -32.76 -11.37
C GLN A 409 64.00 -32.55 -10.73
N ALA A 410 63.73 -31.33 -10.26
CA ALA A 410 62.45 -30.89 -9.69
C ALA A 410 62.03 -31.58 -8.38
N ALA A 411 63.00 -31.90 -7.50
CA ALA A 411 62.71 -32.47 -6.19
C ALA A 411 61.90 -31.51 -5.31
N ALA A 412 60.75 -31.98 -4.82
CA ALA A 412 59.73 -31.18 -4.13
C ALA A 412 59.80 -31.31 -2.60
N SER A 413 60.70 -32.14 -2.08
CA SER A 413 60.84 -32.36 -0.64
C SER A 413 62.28 -32.73 -0.29
N VAL A 414 62.68 -32.45 0.95
CA VAL A 414 63.95 -32.95 1.50
C VAL A 414 64.00 -34.48 1.51
N ALA A 415 62.84 -35.15 1.58
CA ALA A 415 62.73 -36.60 1.51
C ALA A 415 63.11 -37.16 0.13
N ASP A 416 63.16 -36.34 -0.92
CA ASP A 416 63.61 -36.76 -2.26
C ASP A 416 65.15 -36.79 -2.36
N CYS A 417 65.85 -36.33 -1.31
CA CYS A 417 67.30 -36.43 -1.19
C CYS A 417 67.67 -37.81 -0.63
N VAL A 418 68.29 -38.64 -1.48
CA VAL A 418 68.70 -40.02 -1.16
C VAL A 418 70.21 -40.11 -1.02
N CYS A 419 70.71 -41.00 -0.15
CA CYS A 419 72.17 -41.16 0.00
C CYS A 419 72.81 -41.65 -1.31
N GLY A 420 73.90 -40.99 -1.70
CA GLY A 420 74.69 -41.39 -2.87
C GLY A 420 75.39 -42.73 -2.70
N ALA A 421 76.01 -43.22 -3.78
CA ALA A 421 76.76 -44.47 -3.77
C ALA A 421 77.86 -44.46 -2.68
N GLY A 422 77.93 -45.53 -1.88
CA GLY A 422 78.86 -45.65 -0.75
C GLY A 422 78.37 -45.08 0.59
N PHE A 423 77.14 -44.55 0.66
CA PHE A 423 76.53 -44.01 1.89
C PHE A 423 75.15 -44.63 2.18
N THR A 424 74.81 -44.78 3.47
CA THR A 424 73.56 -45.34 3.99
C THR A 424 72.95 -44.42 5.06
N GLY A 425 71.63 -44.41 5.19
CA GLY A 425 70.89 -43.48 6.05
C GLY A 425 69.41 -43.36 5.65
N LYS A 426 68.62 -42.62 6.42
CA LYS A 426 67.23 -42.29 6.05
C LYS A 426 67.21 -41.11 5.07
N ASP A 427 66.30 -41.16 4.11
CA ASP A 427 66.13 -40.08 3.13
C ASP A 427 65.77 -38.76 3.84
N GLY A 428 66.38 -37.66 3.39
CA GLY A 428 66.29 -36.34 4.03
C GLY A 428 67.08 -36.13 5.34
N GLU A 429 67.77 -37.15 5.88
CA GLU A 429 68.68 -37.03 7.04
C GLU A 429 70.17 -37.28 6.68
N ALA A 430 71.12 -36.73 7.42
CA ALA A 430 72.55 -36.87 7.08
C ALA A 430 73.01 -38.34 6.92
N CYS A 431 73.64 -38.66 5.80
CA CYS A 431 74.07 -40.03 5.48
C CYS A 431 75.43 -40.39 6.08
N GLN A 432 75.60 -41.65 6.46
CA GLN A 432 76.86 -42.23 6.95
C GLN A 432 77.49 -43.13 5.89
N ALA A 433 78.82 -43.22 5.87
CA ALA A 433 79.52 -44.13 4.96
C ALA A 433 79.14 -45.59 5.25
N CYS A 434 78.96 -46.39 4.20
CA CYS A 434 78.75 -47.84 4.33
C CYS A 434 79.93 -48.47 5.09
N MET A 435 79.64 -49.44 5.98
CA MET A 435 80.69 -50.14 6.72
C MET A 435 81.61 -50.91 5.75
N PRO A 436 82.91 -51.05 6.07
CA PRO A 436 83.86 -51.80 5.24
C PRO A 436 83.31 -53.19 4.86
N GLY A 437 83.20 -53.46 3.55
CA GLY A 437 82.66 -54.71 3.00
C GLY A 437 81.21 -54.65 2.51
N SER A 438 80.51 -53.53 2.67
CA SER A 438 79.16 -53.30 2.14
C SER A 438 79.16 -52.19 1.06
N PHE A 439 78.38 -52.34 -0.01
CA PHE A 439 78.28 -51.35 -1.09
C PHE A 439 76.81 -51.01 -1.40
N ARG A 440 76.55 -49.77 -1.84
CA ARG A 440 75.25 -49.30 -2.37
C ARG A 440 75.48 -48.79 -3.80
N SER A 441 74.87 -49.44 -4.79
CA SER A 441 75.18 -49.23 -6.22
C SER A 441 74.30 -48.22 -6.96
N SER A 442 73.20 -47.74 -6.38
CA SER A 442 72.40 -46.63 -6.91
C SER A 442 71.26 -46.27 -5.94
N SER A 443 70.52 -45.22 -6.28
CA SER A 443 69.47 -44.55 -5.51
C SER A 443 68.16 -45.33 -5.29
N ASP A 444 68.02 -46.58 -5.77
CA ASP A 444 66.82 -47.38 -5.51
C ASP A 444 67.00 -48.25 -4.26
N SER A 445 66.04 -48.15 -3.35
CA SER A 445 66.07 -48.80 -2.03
C SER A 445 65.74 -50.29 -2.10
N GLU A 446 66.73 -51.18 -1.93
CA GLU A 446 66.52 -52.53 -1.39
C GLU A 446 67.37 -52.74 -0.12
N PRO A 447 66.83 -53.33 0.96
CA PRO A 447 67.60 -53.59 2.18
C PRO A 447 68.52 -54.82 2.04
N LEU A 448 69.71 -54.69 2.60
CA LEU A 448 70.82 -55.64 2.59
C LEU A 448 70.45 -57.10 2.96
N LYS A 449 70.70 -58.06 2.07
CA LYS A 449 70.83 -59.49 2.41
C LYS A 449 72.28 -59.81 2.79
N ASN A 450 72.51 -60.11 4.07
CA ASN A 450 73.78 -60.64 4.57
C ASN A 450 73.89 -62.13 4.23
N ILE A 451 75.02 -62.54 3.65
CA ILE A 451 75.39 -63.94 3.44
C ILE A 451 76.39 -64.32 4.54
N ASN A 452 76.06 -65.30 5.39
CA ASN A 452 77.03 -66.30 5.84
C ASN A 452 76.39 -67.51 6.55
N TYR A 453 77.02 -68.66 6.31
CA TYR A 453 76.65 -70.03 6.68
C TYR A 453 76.70 -70.32 8.19
N ALA A 454 75.71 -71.05 8.74
CA ALA A 454 75.87 -72.22 9.62
C ALA A 454 74.53 -72.68 10.26
N SER A 455 74.18 -73.95 10.01
CA SER A 455 73.45 -74.89 10.89
C SER A 455 72.19 -74.46 11.66
N LEU A 456 71.04 -75.09 11.34
CA LEU A 456 70.23 -75.94 12.25
C LEU A 456 68.91 -76.39 11.58
N PHE A 457 68.79 -77.69 11.30
CA PHE A 457 67.51 -78.43 11.31
C PHE A 457 67.04 -78.51 12.79
N ALA A 458 65.78 -78.56 13.22
CA ALA A 458 64.39 -78.57 12.70
C ALA A 458 63.48 -78.37 13.96
N PRO A 459 62.17 -78.72 14.04
CA PRO A 459 61.12 -78.94 13.04
C PRO A 459 59.80 -78.17 13.40
N SER A 460 58.76 -78.38 12.58
CA SER A 460 57.33 -78.03 12.78
C SER A 460 56.88 -76.64 12.32
N GLY A 461 55.98 -76.61 11.35
CA GLY A 461 55.27 -75.41 10.90
C GLY A 461 55.36 -75.14 9.41
N SER A 462 54.50 -75.82 8.65
CA SER A 462 54.20 -75.66 7.23
C SER A 462 53.95 -74.23 6.74
N ILE A 463 54.78 -73.72 5.81
CA ILE A 463 54.41 -72.74 4.77
C ILE A 463 55.29 -72.99 3.51
N PRO A 464 54.74 -73.17 2.30
CA PRO A 464 55.53 -73.25 1.08
C PRO A 464 56.02 -71.85 0.66
N ALA A 465 57.32 -71.72 0.42
CA ALA A 465 57.95 -70.49 -0.06
C ALA A 465 57.62 -70.24 -1.54
N ILE A 466 57.08 -69.06 -1.85
CA ILE A 466 56.97 -68.53 -3.22
C ILE A 466 58.21 -67.66 -3.43
N ALA A 467 59.05 -67.98 -4.42
CA ALA A 467 60.22 -67.17 -4.77
C ALA A 467 60.03 -66.59 -6.17
N PRO A 468 59.79 -65.27 -6.32
CA PRO A 468 59.83 -64.64 -7.64
C PRO A 468 61.27 -64.52 -8.12
N ARG A 469 61.52 -64.79 -9.41
CA ARG A 469 62.75 -64.37 -10.11
C ARG A 469 62.38 -63.37 -11.20
N TYR A 470 63.07 -62.23 -11.20
CA TYR A 470 62.99 -61.27 -12.30
C TYR A 470 64.01 -61.63 -13.38
N ARG A 471 63.59 -61.57 -14.64
CA ARG A 471 64.51 -61.47 -15.77
C ARG A 471 64.14 -60.19 -16.53
N THR A 472 65.05 -59.23 -16.57
CA THR A 472 64.89 -57.99 -17.32
C THR A 472 65.03 -58.31 -18.81
N VAL A 473 63.91 -58.41 -19.53
CA VAL A 473 63.49 -57.58 -20.69
C VAL A 473 62.06 -58.02 -20.99
N ASP A 474 61.14 -57.06 -21.08
CA ASP A 474 59.68 -57.23 -21.27
C ASP A 474 58.92 -57.78 -20.05
N ALA A 475 58.02 -56.96 -19.50
CA ALA A 475 57.31 -57.20 -18.24
C ALA A 475 56.40 -58.46 -18.29
N VAL A 476 56.99 -59.64 -18.07
CA VAL A 476 56.30 -60.92 -17.94
C VAL A 476 56.50 -61.43 -16.51
N PHE A 477 55.41 -61.66 -15.79
CA PHE A 477 55.43 -62.33 -14.48
C PHE A 477 55.33 -63.84 -14.70
N VAL A 478 56.35 -64.59 -14.27
CA VAL A 478 56.33 -66.06 -14.27
C VAL A 478 56.21 -66.55 -12.83
N PHE A 479 55.18 -67.33 -12.53
CA PHE A 479 54.97 -67.96 -11.23
C PHE A 479 55.19 -69.46 -11.35
N ASP A 480 56.17 -70.02 -10.63
CA ASP A 480 56.29 -71.47 -10.45
C ASP A 480 55.50 -71.89 -9.22
N VAL A 481 54.44 -72.68 -9.41
CA VAL A 481 53.63 -73.23 -8.32
C VAL A 481 53.80 -74.75 -8.28
N VAL A 482 54.45 -75.25 -7.23
CA VAL A 482 54.62 -76.70 -7.01
C VAL A 482 53.48 -77.20 -6.13
N PHE A 483 52.62 -78.07 -6.67
CA PHE A 483 51.54 -78.72 -5.90
C PHE A 483 51.99 -80.08 -5.35
N PRO A 484 51.68 -80.43 -4.09
CA PRO A 484 51.80 -81.81 -3.61
C PRO A 484 50.72 -82.71 -4.26
N SER A 485 51.02 -83.99 -4.42
CA SER A 485 50.21 -84.97 -5.18
C SER A 485 48.87 -85.36 -4.56
N SER A 486 48.50 -84.82 -3.40
CA SER A 486 47.16 -84.99 -2.80
C SER A 486 46.81 -83.81 -1.90
N ILE A 487 45.75 -83.07 -2.26
CA ILE A 487 45.17 -81.98 -1.45
C ILE A 487 43.77 -82.44 -1.01
N PRO A 488 43.42 -82.43 0.31
CA PRO A 488 42.11 -82.84 0.79
C PRO A 488 40.98 -81.96 0.23
N GLN A 489 39.81 -82.55 -0.04
CA GLN A 489 38.62 -81.80 -0.45
C GLN A 489 38.20 -80.82 0.66
N GLY A 490 38.25 -79.53 0.34
CA GLY A 490 37.63 -78.47 1.15
C GLY A 490 38.61 -77.47 1.75
N MET A 491 39.16 -76.59 0.91
CA MET A 491 39.58 -75.19 1.18
C MET A 491 39.95 -74.56 -0.19
N LYS A 492 40.05 -73.24 -0.41
CA LYS A 492 39.35 -71.99 -0.05
C LYS A 492 40.03 -70.93 -0.96
N LEU A 493 39.31 -69.89 -1.43
CA LEU A 493 39.90 -68.81 -2.24
C LEU A 493 41.14 -68.20 -1.56
N LEU A 494 42.24 -68.03 -2.31
CA LEU A 494 43.32 -67.12 -1.95
C LEU A 494 43.04 -65.77 -2.62
N GLU A 495 42.45 -64.84 -1.87
CA GLU A 495 42.31 -63.44 -2.27
C GLU A 495 43.57 -62.68 -1.87
N PHE A 496 44.24 -62.07 -2.85
CA PHE A 496 45.24 -61.02 -2.60
C PHE A 496 44.73 -59.75 -3.27
N GLY A 497 44.57 -58.67 -2.49
CA GLY A 497 44.08 -57.38 -2.97
C GLY A 497 45.16 -56.29 -2.97
N GLY A 498 45.04 -55.35 -3.91
CA GLY A 498 45.77 -54.08 -3.94
C GLY A 498 45.71 -53.30 -5.28
N SER A 499 44.64 -52.50 -5.46
CA SER A 499 44.35 -51.34 -6.35
C SER A 499 44.69 -51.27 -7.87
N ASP A 500 43.66 -50.78 -8.56
CA ASP A 500 43.47 -49.99 -9.81
C ASP A 500 43.86 -50.50 -11.20
N VAL A 501 44.50 -51.67 -11.34
CA VAL A 501 44.45 -52.45 -12.62
C VAL A 501 44.39 -53.97 -12.34
N GLY A 502 43.63 -54.38 -11.33
CA GLY A 502 43.69 -55.73 -10.75
C GLY A 502 43.24 -56.88 -11.67
N VAL A 503 44.07 -57.95 -11.71
CA VAL A 503 43.74 -59.27 -12.29
C VAL A 503 43.42 -60.25 -11.17
N TRP A 504 42.25 -60.88 -11.24
CA TRP A 504 41.77 -61.89 -10.30
C TRP A 504 42.15 -63.28 -10.80
N ILE A 505 42.87 -64.10 -10.02
CA ILE A 505 43.21 -65.48 -10.40
C ILE A 505 42.60 -66.47 -9.39
N GLY A 506 41.85 -67.46 -9.86
CA GLY A 506 41.27 -68.52 -9.04
C GLY A 506 41.47 -69.91 -9.65
N VAL A 507 41.48 -70.96 -8.81
CA VAL A 507 41.55 -72.36 -9.24
C VAL A 507 40.24 -73.06 -8.88
N VAL A 508 39.63 -73.76 -9.85
CA VAL A 508 38.37 -74.49 -9.64
C VAL A 508 38.53 -75.94 -10.11
N SER A 509 37.97 -76.89 -9.35
CA SER A 509 37.84 -78.29 -9.78
C SER A 509 36.50 -78.49 -10.49
N VAL A 510 36.53 -78.93 -11.74
CA VAL A 510 35.34 -79.31 -12.50
C VAL A 510 35.56 -80.73 -13.03
N GLY A 511 34.71 -81.68 -12.63
CA GLY A 511 34.75 -83.06 -13.12
C GLY A 511 36.04 -83.84 -12.85
N GLY A 512 36.79 -83.48 -11.80
CA GLY A 512 38.05 -84.16 -11.42
C GLY A 512 39.33 -83.61 -12.05
N ALA A 513 39.24 -82.53 -12.85
CA ALA A 513 40.40 -81.79 -13.36
C ALA A 513 40.44 -80.36 -12.80
N TRP A 514 41.65 -79.86 -12.53
CA TRP A 514 41.89 -78.53 -11.94
C TRP A 514 42.23 -77.52 -13.03
N VAL A 515 41.57 -76.36 -13.04
CA VAL A 515 41.77 -75.29 -14.03
C VAL A 515 41.98 -73.95 -13.35
N MET A 516 43.01 -73.19 -13.77
CA MET A 516 43.22 -71.79 -13.39
C MET A 516 42.37 -70.86 -14.27
N ARG A 517 41.71 -69.86 -13.68
CA ARG A 517 41.03 -68.78 -14.40
C ARG A 517 41.55 -67.44 -13.91
N ALA A 518 41.85 -66.54 -14.85
CA ALA A 518 42.12 -65.14 -14.60
C ALA A 518 40.96 -64.26 -15.09
N ARG A 519 40.62 -63.17 -14.39
CA ARG A 519 39.65 -62.16 -14.82
C ARG A 519 40.21 -60.76 -14.58
N ALA A 520 40.14 -59.85 -15.54
CA ALA A 520 40.45 -58.43 -15.31
C ALA A 520 39.24 -57.70 -14.71
N GLY A 521 39.49 -56.72 -13.83
CA GLY A 521 38.46 -56.06 -13.00
C GLY A 521 37.39 -55.23 -13.72
N ASP A 522 37.45 -55.04 -15.04
CA ASP A 522 36.51 -54.22 -15.81
C ASP A 522 35.37 -55.01 -16.50
N GLY A 523 35.34 -56.33 -16.34
CA GLY A 523 34.20 -57.15 -16.75
C GLY A 523 34.10 -57.50 -18.23
N SER A 524 35.12 -57.28 -19.05
CA SER A 524 35.14 -57.75 -20.44
C SER A 524 36.27 -58.75 -20.71
N GLN A 525 35.97 -59.76 -21.52
CA GLN A 525 36.84 -60.80 -22.11
C GLN A 525 36.89 -62.19 -21.46
N THR A 526 36.76 -63.18 -22.35
CA THR A 526 36.73 -64.62 -22.10
C THR A 526 37.99 -65.23 -22.74
N ILE A 527 38.85 -65.89 -21.98
CA ILE A 527 40.02 -66.60 -22.53
C ILE A 527 39.58 -68.00 -22.97
N THR A 528 39.67 -68.28 -24.27
CA THR A 528 39.45 -69.61 -24.88
C THR A 528 40.71 -70.46 -24.77
N SER A 529 40.57 -71.70 -24.28
CA SER A 529 41.68 -72.63 -24.06
C SER A 529 42.22 -73.23 -25.36
N GLY A 530 43.54 -73.13 -25.57
CA GLY A 530 44.29 -73.96 -26.52
C GLY A 530 44.95 -75.15 -25.81
N VAL A 531 44.82 -76.34 -26.39
CA VAL A 531 45.26 -77.61 -25.79
C VAL A 531 46.76 -77.81 -26.03
N SER A 532 47.57 -77.83 -24.97
CA SER A 532 48.63 -78.84 -24.69
C SER A 532 49.70 -78.30 -23.73
N TYR A 533 50.06 -79.16 -22.77
CA TYR A 533 51.03 -79.00 -21.67
C TYR A 533 50.55 -78.27 -20.40
N THR A 534 50.59 -79.04 -19.31
CA THR A 534 50.23 -78.64 -17.95
C THR A 534 51.20 -77.59 -17.41
N GLY A 535 50.67 -76.40 -17.07
CA GLY A 535 51.29 -75.55 -16.05
C GLY A 535 51.59 -74.09 -16.39
N LEU A 536 51.27 -73.56 -17.58
CA LEU A 536 51.53 -72.15 -17.91
C LEU A 536 50.33 -71.49 -18.59
N ALA A 537 49.86 -70.37 -18.05
CA ALA A 537 48.90 -69.48 -18.68
C ALA A 537 49.55 -68.11 -18.90
N TYR A 538 49.40 -67.54 -20.09
CA TYR A 538 49.89 -66.20 -20.43
C TYR A 538 48.71 -65.24 -20.57
N ALA A 539 48.86 -64.01 -20.09
CA ALA A 539 47.96 -62.90 -20.39
C ALA A 539 48.81 -61.73 -20.89
N GLU A 540 48.60 -61.30 -22.13
CA GLU A 540 49.17 -60.05 -22.64
C GLU A 540 48.32 -58.87 -22.16
N MET A 541 48.95 -57.83 -21.60
CA MET A 541 48.30 -56.55 -21.32
C MET A 541 48.69 -55.53 -22.40
N PRO A 542 47.75 -54.74 -22.95
CA PRO A 542 48.08 -53.66 -23.87
C PRO A 542 48.76 -52.50 -23.13
N ARG A 543 49.68 -51.80 -23.81
CA ARG A 543 50.41 -50.63 -23.30
C ARG A 543 49.54 -49.37 -23.23
#